data_AF-A0A1M7UL96-F1
#
_entry.id   AF-A0A1M7UL96-F1
#
_cell.length_a   1.000
_cell.length_b   1.000
_cell.length_c   1.000
_cell.angle_alpha   90.00
_cell.angle_beta   90.00
_cell.angle_gamma   90.00
#
_symmetry.space_group_name_H-M   'P 1'
#
loop_
_entity.id
_entity.type
_entity.pdbx_description
1 polymer ?
#
loop_
_entity_poly.entity_id
_entity_poly.type
_entity_poly.pdbx_seq_one_letter_code
_entity_poly.pdbx_strand_id
1 'polypeptide(L)'
;MTTVETRTAQEWRIIAPWWHWPRLDGAAPPGSPADRRAVRVSAPVLQKYDGPDLVNTFLADPQQRLEFVDATDRIARLSGAGLGTLPTRVPDGPRKLYLPSHHRHYLVVCSLHCDGAGLPRVRREDVCEAGFVVRHRTGDLPGGPGGPAATALRAWAVARRRRRALEQRLRGSTGPLRRSALERRLVAATASAASAERAVREHATTALAAGPIRRLHGWVPVGADAAGVPAPMTEPAGERTPLAGRGSWVPVEEMPLDVTEVAHPLVPLVPDPTRPDHDAAGEVVYFGVVPTGSADVDLTGAARFDDEQEYEIRCFARRHRPECPRDGRHCGCPVTWSEPTGPYRLAGHSDLEGSSNRPVTVQMPDLRQLQADAFRLGPGGAGGVRFRTPPNSELSFTTDELEATRAPGAMRNDRFQVCSFAIPLITIVAFFVLQLFLPIVVFVFQLWFLLTLRFCLPPDVTIDAGLVADFEALGGGLDIDAGLAATVVARPSFTAALAALFGGTRSGGRSLAAALQQARGAPPPDTLDASTLAGIGRGALRQTPAPPQAARFAPRVTRAEVVRP
;
A
#
# COMPACT_ATOMS: atom_id res chain seq x y z
N MET A 1 -35.89 12.42 -37.08
CA MET A 1 -34.69 11.93 -36.38
C MET A 1 -33.49 12.58 -37.05
N THR A 2 -32.99 13.67 -36.50
CA THR A 2 -31.78 14.36 -36.99
C THR A 2 -30.54 13.52 -36.66
N THR A 3 -29.54 13.60 -37.53
CA THR A 3 -28.23 12.92 -37.55
C THR A 3 -27.36 13.05 -36.27
N VAL A 4 -27.89 13.67 -35.21
CA VAL A 4 -27.22 13.84 -33.90
C VAL A 4 -27.49 12.65 -32.96
N GLU A 5 -28.56 11.88 -33.17
CA GLU A 5 -28.95 10.74 -32.31
C GLU A 5 -28.26 9.40 -32.66
N THR A 6 -27.51 9.34 -33.77
CA THR A 6 -26.93 8.10 -34.33
C THR A 6 -25.48 7.81 -33.95
N ARG A 7 -24.86 8.58 -33.05
CA ARG A 7 -23.75 8.01 -32.27
C ARG A 7 -24.37 7.08 -31.24
N THR A 8 -24.62 5.85 -31.66
CA THR A 8 -24.70 4.68 -30.77
C THR A 8 -23.71 4.91 -29.65
N ALA A 9 -24.23 5.16 -28.45
CA ALA A 9 -23.46 5.52 -27.28
C ALA A 9 -22.48 4.37 -26.99
N GLN A 10 -21.29 4.43 -27.58
CA GLN A 10 -20.22 3.47 -27.36
C GLN A 10 -20.02 3.38 -25.85
N GLU A 11 -19.86 2.15 -25.35
CA GLU A 11 -19.53 1.94 -23.95
C GLU A 11 -18.24 2.67 -23.61
N TRP A 12 -18.04 3.02 -22.35
CA TRP A 12 -16.80 3.63 -21.94
C TRP A 12 -15.83 2.56 -21.43
N ARG A 13 -14.55 2.84 -21.55
CA ARG A 13 -13.46 2.07 -20.95
C ARG A 13 -12.58 3.00 -20.13
N ILE A 14 -12.24 2.57 -18.93
CA ILE A 14 -11.24 3.20 -18.08
C ILE A 14 -10.02 2.29 -18.07
N ILE A 15 -8.91 2.79 -18.61
CA ILE A 15 -7.68 2.00 -18.83
C ILE A 15 -6.45 2.75 -18.31
N ALA A 16 -5.27 2.12 -18.38
CA ALA A 16 -4.01 2.79 -18.08
C ALA A 16 -3.80 4.02 -19.01
N PRO A 17 -3.14 5.09 -18.53
CA PRO A 17 -2.70 6.16 -19.43
C PRO A 17 -1.66 5.63 -20.42
N TRP A 18 -1.53 6.32 -21.55
CA TRP A 18 -0.81 5.74 -22.69
C TRP A 18 0.68 5.48 -22.47
N TRP A 19 1.32 6.26 -21.59
CA TRP A 19 2.72 6.05 -21.20
C TRP A 19 2.93 4.82 -20.31
N HIS A 20 1.86 4.05 -20.05
CA HIS A 20 1.87 2.74 -19.40
C HIS A 20 1.33 1.62 -20.30
N TRP A 21 1.05 1.89 -21.58
CA TRP A 21 0.69 0.84 -22.53
C TRP A 21 1.91 -0.05 -22.84
N PRO A 22 1.70 -1.29 -23.31
CA PRO A 22 2.79 -2.18 -23.70
C PRO A 22 3.75 -1.48 -24.68
N ARG A 23 5.05 -1.70 -24.50
CA ARG A 23 6.07 -1.19 -25.41
C ARG A 23 6.06 -2.00 -26.70
N LEU A 24 6.49 -1.38 -27.78
CA LEU A 24 6.66 -2.07 -29.06
C LEU A 24 7.90 -2.96 -29.09
N ASP A 25 8.91 -2.69 -28.25
CA ASP A 25 10.15 -3.47 -28.13
C ASP A 25 10.79 -3.86 -29.48
N GLY A 26 10.86 -2.89 -30.40
CA GLY A 26 11.38 -3.07 -31.76
C GLY A 26 10.37 -3.53 -32.81
N ALA A 27 9.14 -3.88 -32.42
CA ALA A 27 8.05 -4.16 -33.36
C ALA A 27 7.54 -2.89 -34.04
N ALA A 28 7.08 -3.02 -35.30
CA ALA A 28 6.44 -1.92 -35.99
C ALA A 28 5.05 -1.61 -35.39
N PRO A 29 4.64 -0.32 -35.30
CA PRO A 29 3.26 0.04 -34.98
C PRO A 29 2.28 -0.65 -35.94
N PRO A 30 1.09 -1.09 -35.47
CA PRO A 30 0.51 -0.78 -34.16
C PRO A 30 0.85 -1.78 -33.04
N GLY A 31 1.77 -2.73 -33.25
CA GLY A 31 2.07 -3.84 -32.34
C GLY A 31 1.20 -5.08 -32.60
N SER A 32 1.46 -6.17 -31.85
CA SER A 32 0.78 -7.45 -32.08
C SER A 32 -0.72 -7.35 -31.73
N PRO A 33 -1.59 -8.20 -32.32
CA PRO A 33 -3.00 -8.25 -31.92
C PRO A 33 -3.21 -8.54 -30.42
N ALA A 34 -2.29 -9.27 -29.77
CA ALA A 34 -2.36 -9.56 -28.35
C ALA A 34 -2.10 -8.30 -27.51
N ASP A 35 -1.06 -7.53 -27.84
CA ASP A 35 -0.72 -6.31 -27.11
C ASP A 35 -1.78 -5.23 -27.28
N ARG A 36 -2.36 -5.12 -28.48
CA ARG A 36 -3.49 -4.21 -28.73
C ARG A 36 -4.71 -4.57 -27.89
N ARG A 37 -4.97 -5.86 -27.68
CA ARG A 37 -6.01 -6.31 -26.75
C ARG A 37 -5.63 -6.00 -25.30
N ALA A 38 -4.36 -6.16 -24.93
CA ALA A 38 -3.87 -5.86 -23.58
C ALA A 38 -4.07 -4.38 -23.20
N VAL A 39 -3.93 -3.45 -24.15
CA VAL A 39 -4.25 -2.02 -23.91
C VAL A 39 -5.70 -1.83 -23.43
N ARG A 40 -6.66 -2.52 -24.06
CA ARG A 40 -8.10 -2.39 -23.76
C ARG A 40 -8.53 -2.98 -22.42
N VAL A 41 -7.66 -3.78 -21.80
CA VAL A 41 -7.85 -4.39 -20.47
C VAL A 41 -6.73 -3.98 -19.51
N SER A 42 -6.02 -2.89 -19.82
CA SER A 42 -5.00 -2.37 -18.91
C SER A 42 -5.66 -1.72 -17.71
N ALA A 43 -5.11 -1.97 -16.52
CA ALA A 43 -5.60 -1.42 -15.27
C ALA A 43 -5.13 0.03 -15.06
N PRO A 44 -5.85 0.81 -14.22
CA PRO A 44 -5.30 2.05 -13.66
C PRO A 44 -3.93 1.80 -13.03
N VAL A 45 -3.09 2.82 -13.03
CA VAL A 45 -1.70 2.66 -12.60
C VAL A 45 -1.42 3.47 -11.35
N LEU A 46 -0.71 2.86 -10.41
CA LEU A 46 -0.13 3.54 -9.26
C LEU A 46 1.18 4.20 -9.68
N GLN A 47 1.31 5.51 -9.45
CA GLN A 47 2.54 6.27 -9.63
C GLN A 47 3.09 6.70 -8.27
N LYS A 48 4.41 6.56 -8.08
CA LYS A 48 5.12 6.80 -6.81
C LYS A 48 5.88 8.12 -6.85
N TYR A 49 5.85 8.86 -5.74
CA TYR A 49 6.49 10.16 -5.56
C TYR A 49 7.20 10.22 -4.20
N ASP A 50 8.23 11.06 -4.10
CA ASP A 50 9.09 11.24 -2.92
C ASP A 50 8.80 12.51 -2.11
N GLY A 51 7.76 13.25 -2.52
CA GLY A 51 7.39 14.50 -1.87
C GLY A 51 5.89 14.76 -1.87
N PRO A 52 5.41 15.62 -0.95
CA PRO A 52 4.00 15.99 -0.85
C PRO A 52 3.55 16.89 -2.01
N ASP A 53 4.48 17.42 -2.80
CA ASP A 53 4.19 18.23 -4.00
C ASP A 53 3.82 17.39 -5.23
N LEU A 54 3.50 16.10 -5.02
CA LEU A 54 3.28 15.12 -6.08
C LEU A 54 2.26 15.56 -7.14
N VAL A 55 1.25 16.36 -6.75
CA VAL A 55 0.21 16.83 -7.67
C VAL A 55 0.81 17.84 -8.64
N ASN A 56 1.58 18.82 -8.16
CA ASN A 56 2.21 19.82 -9.03
C ASN A 56 3.26 19.17 -9.94
N THR A 57 4.05 18.23 -9.41
CA THR A 57 4.99 17.44 -10.22
C THR A 57 4.25 16.68 -11.33
N PHE A 58 3.14 16.00 -11.01
CA PHE A 58 2.35 15.26 -11.99
C PHE A 58 1.67 16.17 -13.03
N LEU A 59 1.16 17.33 -12.61
CA LEU A 59 0.56 18.31 -13.52
C LEU A 59 1.60 18.91 -14.48
N ALA A 60 2.86 19.04 -14.06
CA ALA A 60 3.94 19.60 -14.87
C ALA A 60 4.54 18.58 -15.86
N ASP A 61 4.76 17.35 -15.39
CA ASP A 61 5.22 16.19 -16.17
C ASP A 61 4.59 14.88 -15.62
N PRO A 62 3.53 14.36 -16.26
CA PRO A 62 2.83 13.15 -15.83
C PRO A 62 3.69 11.88 -15.83
N GLN A 63 4.84 11.92 -16.52
CA GLN A 63 5.77 10.79 -16.57
C GLN A 63 6.86 10.88 -15.49
N GLN A 64 7.09 12.05 -14.89
CA GLN A 64 8.09 12.25 -13.83
C GLN A 64 7.64 11.61 -12.52
N ARG A 65 7.96 10.32 -12.38
CA ARG A 65 7.59 9.49 -11.23
C ARG A 65 8.75 8.60 -10.82
N LEU A 66 8.76 8.16 -9.58
CA LEU A 66 9.71 7.16 -9.11
C LEU A 66 9.40 5.79 -9.71
N GLU A 67 10.46 5.04 -9.98
CA GLU A 67 10.38 3.64 -10.32
C GLU A 67 9.95 2.80 -9.10
N PHE A 68 9.16 1.77 -9.35
CA PHE A 68 8.92 0.74 -8.34
C PHE A 68 10.02 -0.31 -8.44
N VAL A 69 10.82 -0.43 -7.38
CA VAL A 69 11.99 -1.32 -7.32
C VAL A 69 11.61 -2.58 -6.56
N ASP A 70 11.56 -3.72 -7.22
CA ASP A 70 11.09 -4.99 -6.63
C ASP A 70 11.81 -5.38 -5.32
N ALA A 71 13.08 -5.02 -5.17
CA ALA A 71 13.84 -5.29 -3.94
C ALA A 71 13.26 -4.60 -2.70
N THR A 72 12.63 -3.42 -2.85
CA THR A 72 12.13 -2.61 -1.72
C THR A 72 10.62 -2.39 -1.76
N ASP A 73 10.02 -2.34 -2.96
CA ASP A 73 8.59 -2.05 -3.17
C ASP A 73 7.73 -3.32 -3.25
N ARG A 74 8.25 -4.46 -2.80
CA ARG A 74 7.47 -5.69 -2.60
C ARG A 74 7.52 -6.15 -1.16
N ILE A 75 6.39 -6.67 -0.71
CA ILE A 75 6.35 -7.45 0.53
C ILE A 75 7.26 -8.65 0.34
N ALA A 76 8.10 -8.91 1.33
CA ALA A 76 9.00 -10.02 1.29
C ALA A 76 8.62 -11.08 2.32
N ARG A 77 8.86 -12.32 1.94
CA ARG A 77 8.85 -13.44 2.86
C ARG A 77 10.21 -13.47 3.56
N LEU A 78 10.18 -13.58 4.87
CA LEU A 78 11.37 -13.85 5.66
C LEU A 78 11.60 -15.37 5.65
N SER A 79 12.83 -15.80 5.37
CA SER A 79 13.21 -17.19 5.66
C SER A 79 13.23 -17.41 7.18
N GLY A 80 12.99 -18.66 7.60
CA GLY A 80 13.08 -19.02 9.01
C GLY A 80 14.48 -18.73 9.54
N ALA A 81 14.57 -18.02 10.66
CA ALA A 81 15.83 -17.83 11.37
C ALA A 81 16.21 -19.17 12.04
N GLY A 82 17.40 -19.70 11.72
CA GLY A 82 18.05 -20.70 12.54
C GLY A 82 18.87 -20.03 13.63
N LEU A 83 19.20 -20.74 14.70
CA LEU A 83 20.22 -20.25 15.64
C LEU A 83 21.52 -20.00 14.85
N GLY A 84 21.99 -18.75 14.82
CA GLY A 84 23.23 -18.35 14.14
C GLY A 84 23.10 -17.93 12.68
N THR A 85 21.92 -18.01 12.05
CA THR A 85 21.71 -17.54 10.66
C THR A 85 20.84 -16.28 10.60
N LEU A 86 21.30 -15.26 9.87
CA LEU A 86 20.50 -14.07 9.62
C LEU A 86 19.30 -14.41 8.72
N PRO A 87 18.10 -13.91 9.03
CA PRO A 87 16.94 -14.10 8.17
C PRO A 87 17.19 -13.43 6.81
N THR A 88 16.93 -14.17 5.74
CA THR A 88 17.00 -13.65 4.37
C THR A 88 15.62 -13.18 3.92
N ARG A 89 15.62 -12.05 3.22
CA ARG A 89 14.41 -11.41 2.71
C ARG A 89 14.23 -11.77 1.23
N VAL A 90 13.15 -12.48 0.90
CA VAL A 90 12.81 -12.85 -0.49
C VAL A 90 11.57 -12.08 -0.94
N PRO A 91 11.68 -11.13 -1.89
CA PRO A 91 10.53 -10.39 -2.42
C PRO A 91 9.60 -11.33 -3.22
N ASP A 92 8.49 -11.75 -2.63
CA ASP A 92 7.55 -12.73 -3.21
C ASP A 92 6.07 -12.31 -3.03
N GLY A 93 5.84 -11.16 -2.39
CA GLY A 93 4.50 -10.67 -2.09
C GLY A 93 3.97 -9.61 -3.06
N PRO A 94 2.76 -9.09 -2.78
CA PRO A 94 2.20 -7.97 -3.52
C PRO A 94 3.05 -6.71 -3.35
N ARG A 95 2.70 -5.68 -4.11
CA ARG A 95 3.37 -4.38 -4.04
C ARG A 95 3.24 -3.79 -2.64
N LYS A 96 4.32 -3.25 -2.10
CA LYS A 96 4.33 -2.51 -0.84
C LYS A 96 4.16 -1.03 -1.13
N LEU A 97 3.13 -0.40 -0.58
CA LEU A 97 2.98 1.07 -0.59
C LEU A 97 3.37 1.63 0.77
N TYR A 98 4.23 2.62 0.73
CA TYR A 98 4.75 3.28 1.93
C TYR A 98 3.77 4.33 2.47
N LEU A 99 3.88 4.61 3.75
CA LEU A 99 3.06 5.61 4.43
C LEU A 99 3.59 7.03 4.13
N PRO A 100 2.79 8.08 4.32
CA PRO A 100 3.28 9.46 4.22
C PRO A 100 4.43 9.74 5.20
N SER A 101 4.46 9.07 6.36
CA SER A 101 5.56 9.12 7.33
C SER A 101 6.90 8.58 6.79
N HIS A 102 6.87 7.81 5.71
CA HIS A 102 8.05 7.35 4.98
C HIS A 102 8.42 8.26 3.80
N HIS A 103 7.78 9.43 3.67
CA HIS A 103 7.96 10.37 2.55
C HIS A 103 7.73 9.73 1.17
N ARG A 104 6.69 8.91 1.09
CA ARG A 104 6.24 8.31 -0.16
C ARG A 104 4.76 8.58 -0.35
N HIS A 105 4.44 9.03 -1.55
CA HIS A 105 3.10 9.44 -1.92
C HIS A 105 2.72 8.80 -3.25
N TYR A 106 1.42 8.58 -3.45
CA TYR A 106 0.94 7.80 -4.57
C TYR A 106 -0.26 8.44 -5.25
N LEU A 107 -0.25 8.44 -6.58
CA LEU A 107 -1.42 8.72 -7.40
C LEU A 107 -1.92 7.43 -8.03
N VAL A 108 -3.23 7.28 -8.15
CA VAL A 108 -3.84 6.39 -9.13
C VAL A 108 -4.15 7.21 -10.38
N VAL A 109 -3.74 6.73 -11.54
CA VAL A 109 -3.90 7.43 -12.82
C VAL A 109 -4.57 6.50 -13.84
N CYS A 110 -5.55 7.02 -14.57
CA CYS A 110 -6.26 6.30 -15.62
C CYS A 110 -6.71 7.22 -16.75
N SER A 111 -6.94 6.65 -17.94
CA SER A 111 -7.52 7.34 -19.09
C SER A 111 -8.92 6.82 -19.41
N LEU A 112 -9.79 7.71 -19.87
CA LEU A 112 -11.17 7.42 -20.25
C LEU A 112 -11.34 7.47 -21.77
N HIS A 113 -11.81 6.37 -22.36
CA HIS A 113 -12.01 6.22 -23.80
C HIS A 113 -13.39 5.64 -24.13
N CYS A 114 -13.86 5.87 -25.36
CA CYS A 114 -14.96 5.11 -25.93
C CYS A 114 -14.46 3.70 -26.31
N ASP A 115 -15.26 2.68 -26.03
CA ASP A 115 -15.03 1.30 -26.44
C ASP A 115 -15.37 1.13 -27.93
N GLY A 116 -14.49 1.66 -28.76
CA GLY A 116 -14.53 1.59 -30.21
C GLY A 116 -13.16 1.27 -30.80
N ALA A 117 -13.12 0.99 -32.10
CA ALA A 117 -11.86 0.86 -32.83
C ALA A 117 -11.04 2.16 -32.70
N GLY A 118 -9.74 2.04 -32.37
CA GLY A 118 -8.86 3.19 -32.16
C GLY A 118 -9.05 3.95 -30.83
N LEU A 119 -9.86 3.43 -29.90
CA LEU A 119 -10.19 4.06 -28.60
C LEU A 119 -10.50 5.57 -28.70
N PRO A 120 -11.59 5.93 -29.40
CA PRO A 120 -11.95 7.33 -29.60
C PRO A 120 -12.06 8.08 -28.27
N ARG A 121 -11.67 9.35 -28.30
CA ARG A 121 -11.66 10.22 -27.12
C ARG A 121 -13.09 10.45 -26.62
N VAL A 122 -13.26 10.37 -25.31
CA VAL A 122 -14.46 10.84 -24.62
C VAL A 122 -14.38 12.36 -24.50
N ARG A 123 -15.53 13.04 -24.43
CA ARG A 123 -15.56 14.47 -24.12
C ARG A 123 -15.69 14.64 -22.62
N ARG A 124 -14.91 15.53 -22.02
CA ARG A 124 -14.90 15.70 -20.55
C ARG A 124 -16.26 16.13 -20.02
N GLU A 125 -16.99 16.96 -20.77
CA GLU A 125 -18.34 17.42 -20.44
C GLU A 125 -19.40 16.30 -20.43
N ASP A 126 -19.07 15.11 -20.96
CA ASP A 126 -19.93 13.94 -20.86
C ASP A 126 -19.77 13.21 -19.51
N VAL A 127 -18.75 13.55 -18.70
CA VAL A 127 -18.47 12.93 -17.40
C VAL A 127 -19.21 13.67 -16.29
N CYS A 128 -20.10 12.96 -15.59
CA CYS A 128 -20.86 13.51 -14.46
C CYS A 128 -20.08 13.42 -13.15
N GLU A 129 -19.37 12.30 -12.96
CA GLU A 129 -18.62 11.98 -11.76
C GLU A 129 -17.46 11.06 -12.16
N ALA A 130 -16.29 11.24 -11.56
CA ALA A 130 -15.19 10.29 -11.65
C ALA A 130 -14.60 10.12 -10.26
N GLY A 131 -14.32 8.87 -9.90
CA GLY A 131 -13.81 8.52 -8.59
C GLY A 131 -13.13 7.16 -8.59
N PHE A 132 -12.57 6.79 -7.45
CA PHE A 132 -12.06 5.46 -7.23
C PHE A 132 -12.41 4.97 -5.84
N VAL A 133 -12.45 3.66 -5.68
CA VAL A 133 -12.70 3.00 -4.39
C VAL A 133 -11.48 2.18 -4.02
N VAL A 134 -11.22 2.08 -2.72
CA VAL A 134 -10.21 1.19 -2.15
C VAL A 134 -10.93 0.03 -1.50
N ARG A 135 -10.60 -1.19 -1.91
CA ARG A 135 -11.23 -2.41 -1.40
C ARG A 135 -10.21 -3.30 -0.74
N HIS A 136 -10.56 -3.84 0.42
CA HIS A 136 -9.86 -4.97 1.00
C HIS A 136 -10.22 -6.23 0.21
N ARG A 137 -9.21 -7.01 -0.14
CA ARG A 137 -9.31 -8.24 -0.90
C ARG A 137 -8.89 -9.43 -0.04
N THR A 138 -9.72 -10.47 -0.05
CA THR A 138 -9.35 -11.79 0.48
C THR A 138 -9.46 -12.83 -0.63
N GLY A 139 -8.35 -13.47 -0.97
CA GLY A 139 -8.29 -14.49 -2.03
C GLY A 139 -8.25 -13.93 -3.45
N ASP A 140 -8.08 -14.84 -4.41
CA ASP A 140 -7.76 -14.53 -5.81
C ASP A 140 -8.81 -15.10 -6.77
N LEU A 141 -8.93 -14.49 -7.94
CA LEU A 141 -9.67 -15.11 -9.03
C LEU A 141 -8.76 -16.13 -9.73
N PRO A 142 -9.24 -17.36 -9.98
CA PRO A 142 -8.50 -18.31 -10.79
C PRO A 142 -8.13 -17.71 -12.15
N GLY A 143 -6.85 -17.77 -12.52
CA GLY A 143 -6.33 -17.18 -13.76
C GLY A 143 -6.16 -15.65 -13.73
N GLY A 144 -6.32 -14.99 -12.58
CA GLY A 144 -6.07 -13.56 -12.40
C GLY A 144 -7.04 -12.63 -13.11
N PRO A 145 -6.71 -11.33 -13.25
CA PRO A 145 -7.58 -10.32 -13.87
C PRO A 145 -7.91 -10.60 -15.34
N GLY A 146 -7.03 -11.29 -16.07
CA GLY A 146 -7.25 -11.72 -17.46
C GLY A 146 -7.96 -13.07 -17.60
N GLY A 147 -8.20 -13.79 -16.50
CA GLY A 147 -8.68 -15.16 -16.52
C GLY A 147 -10.15 -15.32 -16.94
N PRO A 148 -10.59 -16.57 -17.15
CA PRO A 148 -11.98 -16.88 -17.51
C PRO A 148 -13.00 -16.35 -16.50
N ALA A 149 -12.72 -16.49 -15.19
CA ALA A 149 -13.60 -16.02 -14.12
C ALA A 149 -13.75 -14.49 -14.12
N ALA A 150 -12.64 -13.75 -14.26
CA ALA A 150 -12.67 -12.30 -14.36
C ALA A 150 -13.42 -11.84 -15.61
N THR A 151 -13.25 -12.55 -16.73
CA THR A 151 -13.95 -12.28 -17.99
C THR A 151 -15.45 -12.53 -17.86
N ALA A 152 -15.87 -13.61 -17.22
CA ALA A 152 -17.28 -13.89 -16.94
C ALA A 152 -17.91 -12.83 -16.03
N LEU A 153 -17.21 -12.40 -14.98
CA LEU A 153 -17.66 -11.31 -14.10
C LEU A 153 -17.86 -10.00 -14.87
N ARG A 154 -16.95 -9.67 -15.79
CA ARG A 154 -17.09 -8.51 -16.68
C ARG A 154 -18.30 -8.61 -17.59
N ALA A 155 -18.45 -9.74 -18.26
CA ALA A 155 -19.58 -9.99 -19.15
C ALA A 155 -20.91 -9.88 -18.39
N TRP A 156 -20.98 -10.43 -17.17
CA TRP A 156 -22.15 -10.33 -16.32
C TRP A 156 -22.45 -8.89 -15.89
N ALA A 157 -21.44 -8.13 -15.45
CA ALA A 157 -21.62 -6.73 -15.06
C ALA A 157 -22.12 -5.85 -16.22
N VAL A 158 -21.57 -6.04 -17.42
CA VAL A 158 -22.02 -5.36 -18.65
C VAL A 158 -23.46 -5.75 -18.99
N ALA A 159 -23.79 -7.04 -18.99
CA ALA A 159 -25.13 -7.53 -19.29
C ALA A 159 -26.17 -7.02 -18.28
N ARG A 160 -25.84 -7.04 -16.99
CA ARG A 160 -26.69 -6.54 -15.89
C ARG A 160 -26.92 -5.04 -16.03
N ARG A 161 -25.89 -4.27 -16.35
CA ARG A 161 -26.01 -2.81 -16.59
C ARG A 161 -26.91 -2.53 -17.78
N ARG A 162 -26.74 -3.25 -18.89
CA ARG A 162 -27.58 -3.12 -20.08
C ARG A 162 -29.04 -3.41 -19.77
N ARG A 163 -29.33 -4.46 -19.00
CA ARG A 163 -30.68 -4.78 -18.52
C ARG A 163 -31.28 -3.63 -17.71
N ARG A 164 -30.60 -3.16 -16.65
CA ARG A 164 -31.11 -2.04 -15.83
C ARG A 164 -31.30 -0.74 -16.63
N ALA A 165 -30.38 -0.44 -17.55
CA ALA A 165 -30.51 0.74 -18.42
C ALA A 165 -31.76 0.66 -19.31
N LEU A 166 -32.12 -0.53 -19.80
CA LEU A 166 -33.36 -0.75 -20.54
C LEU A 166 -34.60 -0.65 -19.64
N GLU A 167 -34.55 -1.19 -18.42
CA GLU A 167 -35.63 -1.06 -17.43
C GLU A 167 -35.93 0.41 -17.10
N GLN A 168 -34.89 1.21 -16.85
CA GLN A 168 -35.02 2.64 -16.61
C GLN A 168 -35.66 3.36 -17.81
N ARG A 169 -35.19 3.08 -19.03
CA ARG A 169 -35.76 3.66 -20.26
C ARG A 169 -37.21 3.24 -20.48
N LEU A 170 -37.56 2.02 -20.11
CA LEU A 170 -38.93 1.51 -20.21
C LEU A 170 -39.87 2.25 -19.25
N ARG A 171 -39.43 2.52 -18.02
CA ARG A 171 -40.19 3.31 -17.03
C ARG A 171 -40.49 4.72 -17.52
N GLY A 172 -39.55 5.36 -18.22
CA GLY A 172 -39.72 6.72 -18.77
C GLY A 172 -40.36 6.80 -20.16
N SER A 173 -40.73 5.67 -20.78
CA SER A 173 -41.26 5.66 -22.15
C SER A 173 -42.78 5.82 -22.20
N THR A 174 -43.25 6.84 -22.91
CA THR A 174 -44.69 7.17 -23.04
C THR A 174 -45.35 6.63 -24.33
N GLY A 175 -44.58 6.35 -25.39
CA GLY A 175 -45.12 5.90 -26.68
C GLY A 175 -45.21 4.37 -26.84
N PRO A 176 -46.30 3.82 -27.43
CA PRO A 176 -46.55 2.37 -27.49
C PRO A 176 -45.51 1.62 -28.33
N LEU A 177 -45.16 2.11 -29.53
CA LEU A 177 -44.16 1.47 -30.39
C LEU A 177 -42.76 1.45 -29.76
N ARG A 178 -42.36 2.56 -29.12
CA ARG A 178 -41.09 2.68 -28.40
C ARG A 178 -41.05 1.72 -27.22
N ARG A 179 -42.16 1.61 -26.48
CA ARG A 179 -42.32 0.71 -25.35
C ARG A 179 -42.17 -0.76 -25.78
N SER A 180 -42.92 -1.22 -26.79
CA SER A 180 -42.81 -2.60 -27.29
C SER A 180 -41.42 -2.93 -27.82
N ALA A 181 -40.74 -1.97 -28.46
CA ALA A 181 -39.35 -2.15 -28.89
C ALA A 181 -38.37 -2.26 -27.69
N LEU A 182 -38.57 -1.48 -26.63
CA LEU A 182 -37.79 -1.56 -25.40
C LEU A 182 -38.05 -2.86 -24.64
N GLU A 183 -39.30 -3.34 -24.59
CA GLU A 183 -39.68 -4.62 -23.97
C GLU A 183 -38.99 -5.80 -24.66
N ARG A 184 -39.02 -5.87 -26.00
CA ARG A 184 -38.27 -6.90 -26.75
C ARG A 184 -36.78 -6.88 -26.45
N ARG A 185 -36.18 -5.68 -26.40
CA ARG A 185 -34.76 -5.51 -26.04
C ARG A 185 -34.48 -5.91 -24.59
N LEU A 186 -35.41 -5.63 -23.68
CA LEU A 186 -35.30 -6.00 -22.27
C LEU A 186 -35.33 -7.52 -22.11
N VAL A 187 -36.23 -8.23 -22.79
CA VAL A 187 -36.28 -9.71 -22.78
C VAL A 187 -34.92 -10.30 -23.22
N ALA A 188 -34.36 -9.82 -24.33
CA ALA A 188 -33.05 -10.26 -24.80
C ALA A 188 -31.92 -9.93 -23.80
N ALA A 189 -31.95 -8.74 -23.19
CA ALA A 189 -30.97 -8.34 -22.18
C ALA A 189 -31.08 -9.16 -20.88
N THR A 190 -32.30 -9.54 -20.48
CA THR A 190 -32.56 -10.41 -19.33
C THR A 190 -32.01 -11.82 -19.58
N ALA A 191 -32.26 -12.39 -20.77
CA ALA A 191 -31.69 -13.68 -21.14
C ALA A 191 -30.15 -13.66 -21.17
N SER A 192 -29.57 -12.58 -21.74
CA SER A 192 -28.11 -12.38 -21.76
C SER A 192 -27.53 -12.25 -20.34
N ALA A 193 -28.16 -11.47 -19.45
CA ALA A 193 -27.75 -11.33 -18.06
C ALA A 193 -27.81 -12.65 -17.29
N ALA A 194 -28.89 -13.44 -17.47
CA ALA A 194 -29.04 -14.75 -16.85
C ALA A 194 -27.98 -15.76 -17.34
N SER A 195 -27.64 -15.73 -18.64
CA SER A 195 -26.59 -16.59 -19.19
C SER A 195 -25.20 -16.22 -18.64
N ALA A 196 -24.90 -14.92 -18.55
CA ALA A 196 -23.65 -14.45 -17.99
C ALA A 196 -23.54 -14.76 -16.49
N GLU A 197 -24.65 -14.67 -15.75
CA GLU A 197 -24.70 -15.04 -14.34
C GLU A 197 -24.42 -16.53 -14.13
N ARG A 198 -24.98 -17.41 -14.98
CA ARG A 198 -24.68 -18.85 -14.93
C ARG A 198 -23.19 -19.13 -15.13
N ALA A 199 -22.55 -18.46 -16.09
CA ALA A 199 -21.10 -18.60 -16.32
C ALA A 199 -20.28 -18.16 -15.10
N VAL A 200 -20.67 -17.07 -14.43
CA VAL A 200 -20.04 -16.65 -13.17
C VAL A 200 -20.21 -17.70 -12.08
N ARG A 201 -21.41 -18.26 -11.92
CA ARG A 201 -21.67 -19.31 -10.91
C ARG A 201 -20.87 -20.58 -11.19
N GLU A 202 -20.78 -21.01 -12.44
CA GLU A 202 -19.97 -22.16 -12.85
C GLU A 202 -18.50 -21.95 -12.47
N HIS A 203 -17.92 -20.81 -12.86
CA HIS A 203 -16.55 -20.46 -12.45
C HIS A 203 -16.38 -20.35 -10.93
N ALA A 204 -17.38 -19.84 -10.20
CA ALA A 204 -17.33 -19.77 -8.75
C ALA A 204 -17.37 -21.16 -8.11
N THR A 205 -18.16 -22.10 -8.64
CA THR A 205 -18.19 -23.50 -8.17
C THR A 205 -16.87 -24.22 -8.44
N THR A 206 -16.26 -24.01 -9.61
CA THR A 206 -14.92 -24.54 -9.91
C THR A 206 -13.85 -23.90 -9.01
N ALA A 207 -13.96 -22.59 -8.73
CA ALA A 207 -13.03 -21.86 -7.88
C ALA A 207 -13.08 -22.35 -6.42
N LEU A 208 -14.28 -22.60 -5.88
CA LEU A 208 -14.48 -23.18 -4.53
C LEU A 208 -13.75 -24.50 -4.34
N ALA A 209 -13.68 -25.33 -5.38
CA ALA A 209 -12.96 -26.59 -5.35
C ALA A 209 -11.44 -26.42 -5.40
N ALA A 210 -10.93 -25.27 -5.88
CA ALA A 210 -9.51 -25.01 -6.10
C ALA A 210 -8.87 -24.03 -5.09
N GLY A 211 -9.67 -23.35 -4.26
CA GLY A 211 -9.17 -22.41 -3.25
C GLY A 211 -10.18 -21.32 -2.86
N PRO A 212 -9.79 -20.35 -2.02
CA PRO A 212 -10.67 -19.27 -1.59
C PRO A 212 -11.11 -18.40 -2.78
N ILE A 213 -12.42 -18.25 -2.98
CA ILE A 213 -12.98 -17.29 -3.94
C ILE A 213 -12.57 -15.88 -3.50
N ARG A 214 -12.06 -15.07 -4.42
CA ARG A 214 -11.89 -13.63 -4.22
C ARG A 214 -13.15 -13.00 -3.64
N ARG A 215 -13.04 -12.45 -2.42
CA ARG A 215 -14.05 -11.59 -1.80
C ARG A 215 -13.48 -10.20 -1.65
N LEU A 216 -14.35 -9.22 -1.82
CA LEU A 216 -14.02 -7.81 -1.71
C LEU A 216 -14.86 -7.20 -0.61
N HIS A 217 -14.22 -6.36 0.19
CA HIS A 217 -14.88 -5.56 1.20
C HIS A 217 -14.62 -4.09 0.88
N GLY A 218 -15.68 -3.29 0.88
CA GLY A 218 -15.65 -1.85 0.72
C GLY A 218 -15.83 -1.17 2.07
N TRP A 219 -15.16 -0.04 2.28
CA TRP A 219 -15.32 0.75 3.49
C TRP A 219 -16.63 1.55 3.40
N VAL A 220 -17.55 1.31 4.33
CA VAL A 220 -18.84 2.02 4.40
C VAL A 220 -18.89 2.83 5.70
N PRO A 221 -19.26 4.12 5.67
CA PRO A 221 -19.45 4.90 6.89
C PRO A 221 -20.51 4.27 7.80
N VAL A 222 -20.31 4.36 9.10
CA VAL A 222 -21.27 3.88 10.10
C VAL A 222 -22.09 5.06 10.60
N GLY A 223 -23.39 4.84 10.79
CA GLY A 223 -24.27 5.75 11.52
C GLY A 223 -24.94 5.07 12.72
N ALA A 224 -25.35 5.86 13.69
CA ALA A 224 -26.16 5.40 14.82
C ALA A 224 -27.65 5.67 14.57
N ASP A 225 -28.49 4.71 14.95
CA ASP A 225 -29.94 4.90 14.98
C ASP A 225 -30.38 5.74 16.21
N ALA A 226 -31.69 5.94 16.37
CA ALA A 226 -32.25 6.67 17.51
C ALA A 226 -31.96 6.02 18.88
N ALA A 227 -31.66 4.71 18.92
CA ALA A 227 -31.25 3.99 20.12
C ALA A 227 -29.73 4.03 20.37
N GLY A 228 -28.97 4.69 19.49
CA GLY A 228 -27.51 4.77 19.57
C GLY A 228 -26.78 3.53 19.04
N VAL A 229 -27.47 2.61 18.37
CA VAL A 229 -26.88 1.37 17.85
C VAL A 229 -26.14 1.67 16.54
N PRO A 230 -24.80 1.46 16.50
CA PRO A 230 -24.03 1.72 15.30
C PRO A 230 -24.26 0.61 14.27
N ALA A 231 -24.51 0.98 13.01
CA ALA A 231 -24.40 0.04 11.89
C ALA A 231 -24.03 0.77 10.58
N PRO A 232 -23.63 0.02 9.53
CA PRO A 232 -23.31 0.60 8.23
C PRO A 232 -24.47 1.43 7.67
N MET A 233 -24.16 2.59 7.07
CA MET A 233 -25.16 3.45 6.44
C MET A 233 -25.85 2.84 5.21
N THR A 234 -25.40 1.67 4.75
CA THR A 234 -26.04 0.89 3.69
C THR A 234 -27.24 0.08 4.16
N GLU A 235 -27.40 -0.12 5.47
CA GLU A 235 -28.49 -0.94 5.98
C GLU A 235 -29.83 -0.17 5.95
N PRO A 236 -30.94 -0.81 5.55
CA PRO A 236 -32.24 -0.16 5.34
C PRO A 236 -32.96 0.30 6.63
N ALA A 237 -32.29 0.27 7.79
CA ALA A 237 -32.90 0.58 9.08
C ALA A 237 -32.85 2.08 9.38
N GLY A 238 -33.91 2.79 8.99
CA GLY A 238 -34.25 4.13 9.48
C GLY A 238 -33.27 5.25 9.13
N GLU A 239 -33.61 6.46 9.58
CA GLU A 239 -32.70 7.60 9.54
C GLU A 239 -31.57 7.38 10.57
N ARG A 240 -30.31 7.50 10.12
CA ARG A 240 -29.11 7.28 10.95
C ARG A 240 -28.26 8.54 10.98
N THR A 241 -27.74 8.87 12.15
CA THR A 241 -26.80 9.99 12.31
C THR A 241 -25.38 9.49 12.04
N PRO A 242 -24.63 10.06 11.08
CA PRO A 242 -23.27 9.62 10.78
C PRO A 242 -22.31 9.75 11.98
N LEU A 243 -21.54 8.70 12.25
CA LEU A 243 -20.47 8.72 13.23
C LEU A 243 -19.16 9.13 12.54
N ALA A 244 -18.70 10.35 12.79
CA ALA A 244 -17.47 10.86 12.18
C ALA A 244 -16.26 9.96 12.49
N GLY A 245 -15.44 9.68 11.48
CA GLY A 245 -14.24 8.83 11.61
C GLY A 245 -14.52 7.36 11.87
N ARG A 246 -15.78 6.89 11.73
CA ARG A 246 -16.17 5.50 11.96
C ARG A 246 -16.74 4.86 10.70
N GLY A 247 -16.32 3.65 10.42
CA GLY A 247 -16.85 2.87 9.30
C GLY A 247 -16.80 1.37 9.54
N SER A 248 -17.10 0.60 8.50
CA SER A 248 -17.01 -0.86 8.53
C SER A 248 -16.64 -1.38 7.16
N TRP A 249 -15.83 -2.43 7.13
CA TRP A 249 -15.58 -3.22 5.94
C TRP A 249 -16.79 -4.13 5.67
N VAL A 250 -17.53 -3.86 4.61
CA VAL A 250 -18.74 -4.62 4.24
C VAL A 250 -18.49 -5.34 2.91
N PRO A 251 -18.95 -6.60 2.73
CA PRO A 251 -18.83 -7.29 1.45
C PRO A 251 -19.44 -6.47 0.31
N VAL A 252 -18.69 -6.31 -0.77
CA VAL A 252 -19.13 -5.57 -1.97
C VAL A 252 -19.03 -6.42 -3.22
N GLU A 253 -19.91 -6.12 -4.16
CA GLU A 253 -19.82 -6.69 -5.51
C GLU A 253 -18.61 -6.12 -6.26
N GLU A 254 -18.18 -6.82 -7.31
CA GLU A 254 -17.00 -6.40 -8.05
C GLU A 254 -17.21 -5.11 -8.88
N MET A 255 -18.42 -4.93 -9.43
CA MET A 255 -18.79 -3.74 -10.17
C MET A 255 -20.23 -3.36 -9.83
N PRO A 256 -20.45 -2.81 -8.63
CA PRO A 256 -21.78 -2.42 -8.20
C PRO A 256 -22.26 -1.25 -9.07
N LEU A 257 -23.57 -1.18 -9.28
CA LEU A 257 -24.17 -0.10 -10.07
C LEU A 257 -24.28 1.19 -9.25
N ASP A 258 -24.49 1.02 -7.95
CA ASP A 258 -24.61 2.07 -6.95
C ASP A 258 -23.39 1.97 -6.04
N VAL A 259 -22.62 3.06 -5.94
CA VAL A 259 -21.38 3.10 -5.15
C VAL A 259 -21.78 3.51 -3.75
N THR A 260 -21.82 2.54 -2.84
CA THR A 260 -22.19 2.76 -1.44
C THR A 260 -20.99 2.82 -0.49
N GLU A 261 -19.87 2.27 -0.94
CA GLU A 261 -18.56 2.38 -0.28
C GLU A 261 -17.97 3.79 -0.47
N VAL A 262 -17.05 4.18 0.41
CA VAL A 262 -16.37 5.47 0.33
C VAL A 262 -15.58 5.56 -0.97
N ALA A 263 -16.00 6.51 -1.82
CA ALA A 263 -15.31 6.87 -3.03
C ALA A 263 -14.40 8.09 -2.80
N HIS A 264 -13.24 8.05 -3.43
CA HIS A 264 -12.27 9.14 -3.48
C HIS A 264 -12.37 9.81 -4.86
N PRO A 265 -12.31 11.15 -4.94
CA PRO A 265 -12.50 11.85 -6.20
C PRO A 265 -11.32 11.59 -7.16
N LEU A 266 -11.65 11.43 -8.44
CA LEU A 266 -10.69 11.50 -9.52
C LEU A 266 -10.80 12.88 -10.19
N VAL A 267 -9.69 13.59 -10.23
CA VAL A 267 -9.57 14.92 -10.82
C VAL A 267 -9.04 14.80 -12.24
N PRO A 268 -9.64 15.49 -13.23
CA PRO A 268 -9.13 15.49 -14.58
C PRO A 268 -7.79 16.24 -14.66
N LEU A 269 -6.81 15.65 -15.34
CA LEU A 269 -5.57 16.32 -15.72
C LEU A 269 -5.86 17.24 -16.90
N VAL A 270 -5.76 18.55 -16.68
CA VAL A 270 -5.93 19.57 -17.72
C VAL A 270 -4.55 20.07 -18.13
N PRO A 271 -4.04 19.65 -19.30
CA PRO A 271 -2.77 20.18 -19.78
C PRO A 271 -2.91 21.67 -20.08
N ASP A 272 -1.84 22.43 -19.86
CA ASP A 272 -1.76 23.81 -20.30
C ASP A 272 -1.89 23.87 -21.83
N PRO A 273 -2.88 24.60 -22.39
CA PRO A 273 -3.08 24.68 -23.84
C PRO A 273 -1.88 25.31 -24.57
N THR A 274 -1.00 26.03 -23.87
CA THR A 274 0.23 26.59 -24.45
C THR A 274 1.36 25.56 -24.61
N ARG A 275 1.21 24.37 -24.04
CA ARG A 275 2.19 23.26 -24.10
C ARG A 275 1.62 22.10 -24.93
N PRO A 276 1.64 22.17 -26.28
CA PRO A 276 1.09 21.11 -27.13
C PRO A 276 1.83 19.77 -26.98
N ASP A 277 3.08 19.79 -26.55
CA ASP A 277 3.91 18.58 -26.33
C ASP A 277 3.67 17.92 -24.95
N HIS A 278 2.73 18.44 -24.16
CA HIS A 278 2.39 17.84 -22.87
C HIS A 278 1.84 16.41 -23.07
N ASP A 279 2.26 15.45 -22.24
CA ASP A 279 1.88 14.03 -22.44
C ASP A 279 0.37 13.77 -22.38
N ALA A 280 -0.36 14.63 -21.66
CA ALA A 280 -1.82 14.58 -21.60
C ALA A 280 -2.54 15.41 -22.68
N ALA A 281 -1.81 16.05 -23.61
CA ALA A 281 -2.39 16.89 -24.64
C ALA A 281 -3.39 16.11 -25.51
N GLY A 282 -4.65 16.52 -25.47
CA GLY A 282 -5.75 15.88 -26.17
C GLY A 282 -6.22 14.55 -25.58
N GLU A 283 -5.64 14.07 -24.49
CA GLU A 283 -6.09 12.86 -23.80
C GLU A 283 -7.07 13.21 -22.67
N VAL A 284 -7.93 12.26 -22.29
CA VAL A 284 -8.81 12.40 -21.11
C VAL A 284 -8.26 11.56 -19.98
N VAL A 285 -7.33 12.16 -19.24
CA VAL A 285 -6.64 11.52 -18.12
C VAL A 285 -7.25 12.02 -16.81
N TYR A 286 -7.43 11.10 -15.87
CA TYR A 286 -7.88 11.36 -14.52
C TYR A 286 -6.87 10.81 -13.52
N PHE A 287 -6.72 11.49 -12.38
CA PHE A 287 -5.84 11.07 -11.30
C PHE A 287 -6.48 11.32 -9.93
N GLY A 288 -6.05 10.56 -8.92
CA GLY A 288 -6.50 10.73 -7.54
C GLY A 288 -5.41 10.35 -6.55
N VAL A 289 -5.40 11.00 -5.39
CA VAL A 289 -4.43 10.73 -4.33
C VAL A 289 -4.82 9.45 -3.60
N VAL A 290 -3.93 8.46 -3.63
CA VAL A 290 -4.18 7.17 -2.97
C VAL A 290 -4.04 7.33 -1.46
N PRO A 291 -5.06 6.99 -0.66
CA PRO A 291 -4.97 7.08 0.78
C PRO A 291 -4.15 5.90 1.31
N THR A 292 -2.88 6.14 1.66
CA THR A 292 -2.03 5.17 2.36
C THR A 292 -2.08 5.32 3.88
N GLY A 293 -2.87 6.25 4.40
CA GLY A 293 -3.18 6.38 5.83
C GLY A 293 -4.59 6.92 6.04
N SER A 294 -5.19 6.63 7.20
CA SER A 294 -6.48 7.19 7.61
C SER A 294 -6.57 7.29 9.13
N ALA A 295 -7.30 8.31 9.62
CA ALA A 295 -7.73 8.40 11.01
C ALA A 295 -9.03 7.62 11.27
N ASP A 296 -9.67 7.10 10.22
CA ASP A 296 -10.89 6.33 10.32
C ASP A 296 -10.62 4.98 11.01
N VAL A 297 -11.53 4.59 11.89
CA VAL A 297 -11.49 3.29 12.59
C VAL A 297 -12.81 2.54 12.42
N ASP A 298 -12.76 1.22 12.59
CA ASP A 298 -13.96 0.41 12.56
C ASP A 298 -14.69 0.43 13.92
N LEU A 299 -15.76 -0.37 14.04
CA LEU A 299 -16.50 -0.50 15.29
C LEU A 299 -15.67 -1.11 16.43
N THR A 300 -14.71 -1.96 16.10
CA THR A 300 -13.77 -2.57 17.06
C THR A 300 -12.61 -1.64 17.41
N GLY A 301 -12.44 -0.55 16.67
CA GLY A 301 -11.34 0.40 16.83
C GLY A 301 -10.09 0.03 16.04
N ALA A 302 -10.16 -0.92 15.12
CA ALA A 302 -9.11 -1.23 14.16
C ALA A 302 -9.03 -0.12 13.09
N ALA A 303 -7.82 0.15 12.60
CA ALA A 303 -7.62 1.16 11.57
C ALA A 303 -8.31 0.76 10.26
N ARG A 304 -8.85 1.73 9.52
CA ARG A 304 -9.38 1.49 8.18
C ARG A 304 -8.34 0.85 7.27
N PHE A 305 -7.12 1.37 7.28
CA PHE A 305 -6.00 0.83 6.51
C PHE A 305 -4.90 0.30 7.42
N ASP A 306 -4.47 -0.94 7.20
CA ASP A 306 -3.42 -1.61 7.96
C ASP A 306 -2.38 -2.28 7.02
N ASP A 307 -1.33 -2.85 7.60
CA ASP A 307 -0.24 -3.54 6.93
C ASP A 307 -0.41 -5.06 6.89
N GLU A 308 -1.58 -5.58 7.25
CA GLU A 308 -1.90 -7.01 7.23
C GLU A 308 -2.77 -7.37 6.02
N GLN A 309 -3.68 -6.47 5.65
CA GLN A 309 -4.64 -6.64 4.59
C GLN A 309 -4.07 -6.31 3.20
N GLU A 310 -4.62 -6.96 2.18
CA GLU A 310 -4.33 -6.62 0.80
C GLU A 310 -5.43 -5.74 0.22
N TYR A 311 -5.01 -4.67 -0.45
CA TYR A 311 -5.89 -3.69 -1.04
C TYR A 311 -5.76 -3.68 -2.56
N GLU A 312 -6.84 -3.26 -3.20
CA GLU A 312 -6.87 -2.94 -4.62
C GLU A 312 -7.67 -1.65 -4.84
N ILE A 313 -7.35 -0.95 -5.92
CA ILE A 313 -8.09 0.23 -6.34
C ILE A 313 -8.84 -0.07 -7.62
N ARG A 314 -10.09 0.40 -7.67
CA ARG A 314 -10.89 0.42 -8.89
C ARG A 314 -11.38 1.83 -9.16
N CYS A 315 -11.11 2.31 -10.36
CA CYS A 315 -11.59 3.59 -10.84
C CYS A 315 -12.98 3.43 -11.45
N PHE A 316 -13.79 4.46 -11.35
CA PHE A 316 -15.08 4.53 -11.98
C PHE A 316 -15.37 5.92 -12.54
N ALA A 317 -16.24 5.98 -13.54
CA ALA A 317 -16.76 7.21 -14.11
C ALA A 317 -18.23 7.06 -14.46
N ARG A 318 -19.04 8.09 -14.18
CA ARG A 318 -20.45 8.15 -14.54
C ARG A 318 -20.65 9.00 -15.78
N ARG A 319 -21.35 8.43 -16.76
CA ARG A 319 -21.71 9.15 -17.99
C ARG A 319 -22.94 10.01 -17.78
N HIS A 320 -22.78 11.32 -17.90
CA HIS A 320 -23.87 12.28 -17.79
C HIS A 320 -24.98 11.99 -18.80
N ARG A 321 -26.22 12.04 -18.31
CA ARG A 321 -27.44 12.03 -19.12
C ARG A 321 -28.05 13.42 -19.07
N PRO A 322 -28.61 13.95 -20.17
CA PRO A 322 -29.29 15.25 -20.18
C PRO A 322 -30.41 15.38 -19.14
N GLU A 323 -31.02 14.24 -18.79
CA GLU A 323 -32.09 14.11 -17.80
C GLU A 323 -31.61 14.23 -16.34
N CYS A 324 -30.30 14.13 -16.10
CA CYS A 324 -29.74 14.18 -14.75
C CYS A 324 -29.28 15.62 -14.42
N PRO A 325 -29.60 16.15 -13.23
CA PRO A 325 -29.07 17.44 -12.80
C PRO A 325 -27.53 17.39 -12.67
N ARG A 326 -26.88 18.52 -12.95
CA ARG A 326 -25.42 18.71 -12.78
C ARG A 326 -25.07 19.35 -11.43
N ASP A 327 -25.92 19.15 -10.43
CA ASP A 327 -25.82 19.74 -9.09
C ASP A 327 -24.73 19.10 -8.20
N GLY A 328 -23.96 18.16 -8.75
CA GLY A 328 -22.72 17.66 -8.14
C GLY A 328 -22.90 16.68 -6.99
N ARG A 329 -24.14 16.38 -6.57
CA ARG A 329 -24.43 15.37 -5.54
C ARG A 329 -25.06 14.15 -6.19
N HIS A 330 -24.26 13.09 -6.31
CA HIS A 330 -24.69 11.73 -6.68
C HIS A 330 -25.57 11.66 -7.93
N CYS A 331 -24.94 11.90 -9.07
CA CYS A 331 -25.55 11.66 -10.37
C CYS A 331 -25.92 10.17 -10.50
N GLY A 332 -27.21 9.82 -10.52
CA GLY A 332 -27.73 8.45 -10.73
C GLY A 332 -27.44 7.85 -12.11
N CYS A 333 -26.45 8.39 -12.80
CA CYS A 333 -26.01 8.01 -14.12
C CYS A 333 -25.28 6.65 -14.12
N PRO A 334 -25.26 5.96 -15.28
CA PRO A 334 -24.55 4.69 -15.42
C PRO A 334 -23.08 4.84 -15.07
N VAL A 335 -22.63 4.03 -14.12
CA VAL A 335 -21.22 3.90 -13.73
C VAL A 335 -20.50 2.98 -14.70
N THR A 336 -19.31 3.35 -15.13
CA THR A 336 -18.32 2.50 -15.81
C THR A 336 -17.16 2.27 -14.88
N TRP A 337 -16.66 1.04 -14.82
CA TRP A 337 -15.59 0.61 -13.93
C TRP A 337 -14.34 0.25 -14.74
N SER A 338 -13.18 0.46 -14.14
CA SER A 338 -11.90 -0.03 -14.64
C SER A 338 -11.64 -1.49 -14.26
N GLU A 339 -10.58 -2.07 -14.82
CA GLU A 339 -9.89 -3.20 -14.18
C GLU A 339 -9.32 -2.79 -12.81
N PRO A 340 -9.11 -3.72 -11.87
CA PRO A 340 -8.48 -3.40 -10.59
C PRO A 340 -6.98 -3.16 -10.80
N THR A 341 -6.40 -2.26 -9.99
CA THR A 341 -4.93 -2.19 -9.88
C THR A 341 -4.37 -3.54 -9.43
N GLY A 342 -3.06 -3.74 -9.60
CA GLY A 342 -2.38 -4.84 -8.91
C GLY A 342 -2.62 -4.76 -7.39
N PRO A 343 -2.70 -5.91 -6.69
CA PRO A 343 -2.83 -5.91 -5.24
C PRO A 343 -1.63 -5.23 -4.59
N TYR A 344 -1.88 -4.52 -3.51
CA TYR A 344 -0.85 -3.93 -2.70
C TYR A 344 -1.16 -4.08 -1.22
N ARG A 345 -0.12 -3.95 -0.40
CA ARG A 345 -0.19 -3.91 1.06
C ARG A 345 0.52 -2.67 1.54
N LEU A 346 0.07 -2.10 2.65
CA LEU A 346 0.77 -0.96 3.23
C LEU A 346 2.04 -1.42 3.95
N ALA A 347 3.06 -0.57 3.94
CA ALA A 347 4.22 -0.73 4.79
C ALA A 347 3.81 -0.47 6.24
N GLY A 348 4.30 -1.30 7.16
CA GLY A 348 4.16 -1.03 8.58
C GLY A 348 4.86 0.26 8.97
N HIS A 349 4.41 0.90 10.06
CA HIS A 349 5.00 2.16 10.53
C HIS A 349 6.50 2.04 10.79
N SER A 350 6.96 0.87 11.26
CA SER A 350 8.35 0.55 11.56
C SER A 350 9.14 -0.06 10.38
N ASP A 351 8.66 0.10 9.14
CA ASP A 351 9.37 -0.39 7.96
C ASP A 351 10.71 0.36 7.75
N LEU A 352 11.81 -0.38 7.87
CA LEU A 352 13.17 0.16 7.77
C LEU A 352 13.53 0.64 6.36
N GLU A 353 12.97 0.05 5.31
CA GLU A 353 13.20 0.52 3.93
C GLU A 353 12.41 1.79 3.61
N GLY A 354 11.25 1.96 4.24
CA GLY A 354 10.48 3.19 4.15
C GLY A 354 11.23 4.35 4.80
N SER A 355 11.64 4.15 6.05
CA SER A 355 12.32 5.14 6.87
C SER A 355 13.78 5.44 6.47
N SER A 356 14.42 4.60 5.66
CA SER A 356 15.82 4.82 5.22
C SER A 356 15.97 5.95 4.19
N ASN A 357 14.88 6.39 3.56
CA ASN A 357 14.94 7.36 2.44
C ASN A 357 15.10 8.81 2.90
N ARG A 358 14.59 9.15 4.09
CA ARG A 358 14.74 10.48 4.70
C ARG A 358 14.81 10.35 6.22
N PRO A 359 15.86 10.90 6.87
CA PRO A 359 15.92 10.91 8.31
C PRO A 359 14.77 11.77 8.85
N VAL A 360 13.96 11.19 9.73
CA VAL A 360 12.94 11.92 10.49
C VAL A 360 13.53 12.22 11.86
N THR A 361 13.66 13.50 12.19
CA THR A 361 14.07 13.92 13.54
C THR A 361 12.85 13.90 14.45
N VAL A 362 12.82 12.94 15.38
CA VAL A 362 11.84 12.94 16.48
C VAL A 362 12.47 13.67 17.67
N GLN A 363 11.99 14.88 17.95
CA GLN A 363 12.45 15.65 19.10
C GLN A 363 11.94 15.03 20.40
N MET A 364 12.83 14.92 21.40
CA MET A 364 12.44 14.46 22.74
C MET A 364 11.44 15.45 23.38
N PRO A 365 10.40 14.96 24.08
CA PRO A 365 9.45 15.82 24.76
C PRO A 365 10.14 16.65 25.85
N ASP A 366 9.83 17.94 25.92
CA ASP A 366 10.22 18.79 27.04
C ASP A 366 9.42 18.37 28.28
N LEU A 367 10.11 17.89 29.31
CA LEU A 367 9.50 17.39 30.54
C LEU A 367 8.70 18.47 31.28
N ARG A 368 9.12 19.74 31.21
CA ARG A 368 8.41 20.86 31.86
C ARG A 368 7.11 21.16 31.14
N GLN A 369 7.12 21.11 29.82
CA GLN A 369 5.93 21.29 28.99
C GLN A 369 4.95 20.12 29.17
N LEU A 370 5.46 18.88 29.16
CA LEU A 370 4.65 17.68 29.36
C LEU A 370 3.98 17.66 30.73
N GLN A 371 4.70 18.08 31.77
CA GLN A 371 4.14 18.21 33.13
C GLN A 371 3.00 19.23 33.16
N ALA A 372 3.17 20.40 32.54
CA ALA A 372 2.12 21.42 32.46
C ALA A 372 0.87 20.93 31.69
N ASP A 373 1.07 20.24 30.57
CA ASP A 373 -0.03 19.69 29.76
C ASP A 373 -0.76 18.54 30.45
N ALA A 374 -0.04 17.68 31.18
CA ALA A 374 -0.63 16.58 31.96
C ALA A 374 -1.52 17.10 33.09
N PHE A 375 -1.11 18.16 33.79
CA PHE A 375 -1.94 18.82 34.81
C PHE A 375 -3.16 19.52 34.21
N ARG A 376 -3.07 20.01 32.97
CA ARG A 376 -4.19 20.68 32.27
C ARG A 376 -5.24 19.69 31.73
N LEU A 377 -4.80 18.58 31.16
CA LEU A 377 -5.68 17.65 30.43
C LEU A 377 -6.33 16.60 31.33
N GLY A 378 -5.80 16.37 32.53
CA GLY A 378 -6.33 15.40 33.48
C GLY A 378 -6.13 13.92 33.05
N PRO A 379 -6.50 12.96 33.90
CA PRO A 379 -6.38 11.54 33.60
C PRO A 379 -7.22 11.14 32.37
N GLY A 380 -6.59 10.57 31.34
CA GLY A 380 -7.27 10.10 30.12
C GLY A 380 -7.52 11.18 29.04
N GLY A 381 -7.23 12.45 29.31
CA GLY A 381 -7.38 13.55 28.34
C GLY A 381 -6.22 13.69 27.35
N ALA A 382 -5.10 13.02 27.59
CA ALA A 382 -3.99 12.90 26.65
C ALA A 382 -4.33 11.81 25.62
N GLY A 383 -4.97 12.20 24.51
CA GLY A 383 -5.31 11.31 23.39
C GLY A 383 -4.16 10.36 23.05
N GLY A 384 -4.45 9.05 23.07
CA GLY A 384 -3.44 8.00 23.05
C GLY A 384 -3.29 7.35 21.69
N VAL A 385 -2.03 7.10 21.29
CA VAL A 385 -1.71 6.17 20.21
C VAL A 385 -1.99 4.74 20.68
N ARG A 386 -2.58 3.93 19.79
CA ARG A 386 -2.79 2.50 20.03
C ARG A 386 -1.66 1.72 19.39
N PHE A 387 -1.01 0.90 20.20
CA PHE A 387 -0.02 -0.06 19.75
C PHE A 387 -0.69 -1.41 19.57
N ARG A 388 -0.46 -2.04 18.41
CA ARG A 388 -0.91 -3.40 18.11
C ARG A 388 0.33 -4.25 17.90
N THR A 389 0.44 -5.34 18.67
CA THR A 389 1.54 -6.29 18.52
C THR A 389 1.13 -7.41 17.55
N PRO A 390 1.91 -7.69 16.49
CA PRO A 390 1.59 -8.75 15.53
C PRO A 390 1.65 -10.16 16.14
N PRO A 391 0.95 -11.16 15.56
CA PRO A 391 1.04 -12.56 15.97
C PRO A 391 2.48 -13.08 15.79
N ASN A 392 2.91 -13.98 16.68
CA ASN A 392 4.30 -14.49 16.75
C ASN A 392 5.37 -13.45 17.12
N SER A 393 4.99 -12.27 17.64
CA SER A 393 5.96 -11.41 18.31
C SER A 393 6.33 -12.02 19.67
N GLU A 394 7.61 -12.31 19.88
CA GLU A 394 8.16 -12.98 21.08
C GLU A 394 8.14 -12.10 22.35
N LEU A 395 7.66 -10.86 22.26
CA LEU A 395 7.61 -9.92 23.37
C LEU A 395 6.20 -9.89 23.97
N SER A 396 5.98 -10.73 24.99
CA SER A 396 4.77 -10.70 25.81
C SER A 396 5.14 -10.46 27.27
N PHE A 397 4.33 -9.66 27.95
CA PHE A 397 4.52 -9.31 29.35
C PHE A 397 3.19 -9.50 30.09
N THR A 398 3.17 -10.36 31.09
CA THR A 398 2.06 -10.46 32.05
C THR A 398 2.20 -9.33 33.07
N THR A 399 1.09 -8.65 33.37
CA THR A 399 1.09 -7.43 34.20
C THR A 399 0.91 -7.69 35.69
N ASP A 400 0.69 -8.95 36.09
CA ASP A 400 0.35 -9.29 37.47
C ASP A 400 1.56 -9.57 38.37
N GLU A 401 2.73 -9.83 37.78
CA GLU A 401 3.97 -10.06 38.54
C GLU A 401 5.09 -9.28 37.85
N LEU A 402 5.74 -8.40 38.60
CA LEU A 402 6.94 -7.63 38.20
C LEU A 402 8.19 -8.54 37.99
N GLU A 403 7.99 -9.81 37.69
CA GLU A 403 9.02 -10.81 37.42
C GLU A 403 8.98 -11.21 35.94
N ALA A 404 10.05 -10.89 35.21
CA ALA A 404 10.24 -11.35 33.84
C ALA A 404 10.67 -12.83 33.84
N THR A 405 9.71 -13.76 33.98
CA THR A 405 9.98 -15.19 33.90
C THR A 405 9.99 -15.66 32.45
N ARG A 406 11.17 -16.05 31.96
CA ARG A 406 11.34 -16.76 30.69
C ARG A 406 10.99 -18.23 30.91
N ALA A 407 9.70 -18.57 30.91
CA ALA A 407 9.30 -19.98 31.01
C ALA A 407 9.57 -20.69 29.67
N PRO A 408 10.33 -21.81 29.63
CA PRO A 408 10.51 -22.58 28.41
C PRO A 408 9.16 -23.20 28.04
N GLY A 409 8.57 -22.72 26.94
CA GLY A 409 7.26 -23.19 26.45
C GLY A 409 6.10 -22.22 26.63
N ALA A 410 6.31 -21.06 27.25
CA ALA A 410 5.30 -20.01 27.31
C ALA A 410 5.45 -19.05 26.11
N MET A 411 4.34 -18.89 25.38
CA MET A 411 3.99 -17.74 24.54
C MET A 411 4.48 -17.75 23.08
N ARG A 412 3.91 -18.66 22.29
CA ARG A 412 3.47 -18.28 20.94
C ARG A 412 2.24 -17.38 21.11
N ASN A 413 2.39 -16.08 20.83
CA ASN A 413 1.26 -15.16 20.80
C ASN A 413 0.38 -15.49 19.59
N ASP A 414 -0.56 -16.41 19.78
CA ASP A 414 -1.55 -16.82 18.76
C ASP A 414 -2.66 -15.77 18.57
N ARG A 415 -2.62 -14.66 19.33
CA ARG A 415 -3.66 -13.60 19.34
C ARG A 415 -3.05 -12.20 19.37
N PHE A 416 -3.76 -11.25 18.79
CA PHE A 416 -3.41 -9.82 18.79
C PHE A 416 -3.67 -9.18 20.16
N GLN A 417 -2.76 -8.31 20.60
CA GLN A 417 -2.92 -7.47 21.80
C GLN A 417 -2.92 -5.98 21.40
N VAL A 418 -3.85 -5.21 21.96
CA VAL A 418 -3.97 -3.76 21.71
C VAL A 418 -3.80 -3.03 23.05
N CYS A 419 -2.83 -2.11 23.11
CA CYS A 419 -2.58 -1.27 24.28
C CYS A 419 -2.57 0.21 23.88
N SER A 420 -3.17 1.08 24.71
CA SER A 420 -3.16 2.54 24.48
C SER A 420 -2.26 3.24 25.50
N PHE A 421 -1.33 4.06 25.02
CA PHE A 421 -0.41 4.82 25.86
C PHE A 421 -0.18 6.23 25.30
N ALA A 422 0.28 7.16 26.15
CA ALA A 422 0.76 8.45 25.68
C ALA A 422 2.16 8.28 25.05
N ILE A 423 2.36 8.75 23.81
CA ILE A 423 3.66 8.68 23.11
C ILE A 423 4.79 9.26 24.00
N PRO A 424 4.64 10.44 24.65
CA PRO A 424 5.73 11.01 25.45
C PRO A 424 6.15 10.12 26.62
N LEU A 425 5.20 9.46 27.29
CA LEU A 425 5.49 8.56 28.41
C LEU A 425 6.29 7.34 27.92
N ILE A 426 5.90 6.74 26.80
CA ILE A 426 6.66 5.65 26.18
C ILE A 426 8.05 6.13 25.80
N THR A 427 8.18 7.29 25.14
CA THR A 427 9.48 7.79 24.69
C THR A 427 10.42 8.01 25.87
N ILE A 428 9.94 8.56 26.99
CA ILE A 428 10.74 8.76 28.21
C ILE A 428 11.17 7.41 28.82
N VAL A 429 10.22 6.50 29.04
CA VAL A 429 10.50 5.18 29.62
C VAL A 429 11.43 4.38 28.70
N ALA A 430 11.15 4.34 27.41
CA ALA A 430 11.94 3.62 26.42
C ALA A 430 13.36 4.18 26.33
N PHE A 431 13.55 5.50 26.33
CA PHE A 431 14.90 6.08 26.27
C PHE A 431 15.70 5.79 27.54
N PHE A 432 15.07 5.91 28.72
CA PHE A 432 15.70 5.60 30.00
C PHE A 432 16.06 4.11 30.12
N VAL A 433 15.11 3.22 29.79
CA VAL A 433 15.31 1.77 29.79
C VAL A 433 16.32 1.35 28.73
N LEU A 434 16.29 1.93 27.52
CA LEU A 434 17.27 1.66 26.48
C LEU A 434 18.68 2.03 26.95
N GLN A 435 18.88 3.21 27.53
CA GLN A 435 20.21 3.59 28.04
C GLN A 435 20.69 2.69 29.18
N LEU A 436 19.79 2.23 30.05
CA LEU A 436 20.15 1.41 31.21
C LEU A 436 20.36 -0.08 30.86
N PHE A 437 19.52 -0.64 30.00
CA PHE A 437 19.44 -2.08 29.74
C PHE A 437 19.97 -2.52 28.38
N LEU A 438 20.16 -1.63 27.40
CA LEU A 438 20.71 -2.02 26.08
C LEU A 438 22.01 -2.85 26.19
N PRO A 439 22.98 -2.51 27.05
CA PRO A 439 24.20 -3.30 27.18
C PRO A 439 23.94 -4.68 27.81
N ILE A 440 22.91 -4.78 28.65
CA ILE A 440 22.51 -6.01 29.33
C ILE A 440 21.72 -6.91 28.36
N VAL A 441 20.77 -6.35 27.60
CA VAL A 441 19.87 -7.07 26.69
C VAL A 441 20.63 -7.63 25.48
N VAL A 442 21.52 -6.84 24.86
CA VAL A 442 22.36 -7.33 23.75
C VAL A 442 23.20 -8.54 24.18
N PHE A 443 23.71 -8.52 25.41
CA PHE A 443 24.54 -9.59 25.96
C PHE A 443 23.74 -10.83 26.39
N VAL A 444 22.62 -10.66 27.09
CA VAL A 444 21.83 -11.78 27.64
C VAL A 444 20.99 -12.48 26.55
N PHE A 445 20.48 -11.73 25.57
CA PHE A 445 19.60 -12.28 24.53
C PHE A 445 20.32 -12.56 23.20
N GLN A 446 21.64 -12.35 23.13
CA GLN A 446 22.45 -12.53 21.91
C GLN A 446 21.89 -11.76 20.69
N LEU A 447 21.22 -10.62 20.91
CA LEU A 447 20.59 -9.80 19.87
C LEU A 447 21.61 -8.90 19.16
N TRP A 448 22.72 -9.48 18.70
CA TRP A 448 23.84 -8.74 18.12
C TRP A 448 23.45 -7.95 16.88
N PHE A 449 22.44 -8.40 16.13
CA PHE A 449 21.92 -7.69 14.96
C PHE A 449 21.33 -6.32 15.31
N LEU A 450 20.86 -6.07 16.54
CA LEU A 450 20.35 -4.74 16.91
C LEU A 450 21.43 -3.66 16.83
N LEU A 451 22.71 -4.02 17.05
CA LEU A 451 23.86 -3.11 16.87
C LEU A 451 24.03 -2.62 15.42
N THR A 452 23.39 -3.28 14.46
CA THR A 452 23.37 -2.81 13.07
C THR A 452 22.43 -1.63 12.84
N LEU A 453 21.45 -1.39 13.73
CA LEU A 453 20.38 -0.39 13.58
C LEU A 453 20.76 1.03 14.07
N ARG A 454 22.05 1.38 14.00
CA ARG A 454 22.63 2.72 14.30
C ARG A 454 22.42 3.15 15.76
N PHE A 455 23.45 2.96 16.58
CA PHE A 455 23.52 3.54 17.92
C PHE A 455 24.28 4.87 17.90
N CYS A 456 23.78 5.83 18.68
CA CYS A 456 24.42 7.13 18.86
C CYS A 456 25.75 6.93 19.58
N LEU A 457 26.87 7.12 18.88
CA LEU A 457 28.16 7.34 19.53
C LEU A 457 28.15 8.71 20.22
N PRO A 458 28.66 8.82 21.45
CA PRO A 458 29.03 10.11 22.02
C PRO A 458 30.05 10.79 21.09
N PRO A 459 29.99 12.12 20.91
CA PRO A 459 30.90 12.86 20.02
C PRO A 459 32.39 12.75 20.39
N ASP A 460 32.71 12.23 21.58
CA ASP A 460 34.07 12.17 22.12
C ASP A 460 34.88 10.92 21.72
N VAL A 461 34.32 10.02 20.88
CA VAL A 461 35.01 8.79 20.46
C VAL A 461 35.78 9.01 19.14
N THR A 462 37.10 9.16 19.23
CA THR A 462 37.99 9.25 18.06
C THR A 462 38.21 7.87 17.43
N ILE A 463 37.74 7.68 16.20
CA ILE A 463 37.96 6.45 15.42
C ILE A 463 39.13 6.66 14.44
N ASP A 464 40.02 5.68 14.33
CA ASP A 464 41.16 5.68 13.42
C ASP A 464 40.72 5.76 11.94
N ALA A 465 41.35 6.65 11.15
CA ALA A 465 40.99 6.90 9.75
C ALA A 465 41.23 5.71 8.81
N GLY A 466 42.18 4.80 9.16
CA GLY A 466 42.43 3.59 8.39
C GLY A 466 41.28 2.60 8.47
N LEU A 467 40.64 2.51 9.64
CA LEU A 467 39.49 1.62 9.85
C LEU A 467 38.26 2.08 9.04
N VAL A 468 38.05 3.39 8.91
CA VAL A 468 36.96 3.96 8.11
C VAL A 468 37.13 3.62 6.62
N ALA A 469 38.35 3.76 6.09
CA ALA A 469 38.65 3.47 4.68
C ALA A 469 38.45 1.98 4.32
N ASP A 470 38.79 1.05 5.22
CA ASP A 470 38.54 -0.38 5.00
C ASP A 470 37.05 -0.73 4.94
N PHE A 471 36.22 -0.02 5.70
CA PHE A 471 34.77 -0.21 5.70
C PHE A 471 34.09 0.41 4.47
N GLU A 472 34.66 1.45 3.89
CA GLU A 472 34.23 1.99 2.60
C GLU A 472 34.59 1.03 1.45
N ALA A 473 35.74 0.36 1.54
CA ALA A 473 36.17 -0.65 0.58
C ALA A 473 35.32 -1.94 0.60
N LEU A 474 34.57 -2.21 1.68
CA LEU A 474 33.64 -3.34 1.82
C LEU A 474 32.35 -3.22 0.99
N GLY A 475 32.19 -2.15 0.19
CA GLY A 475 31.02 -1.91 -0.66
C GLY A 475 29.79 -1.44 0.11
N GLY A 476 28.96 -0.63 -0.54
CA GLY A 476 27.70 -0.13 0.00
C GLY A 476 26.54 -1.07 -0.30
N GLY A 477 26.18 -1.97 0.61
CA GLY A 477 25.01 -2.86 0.43
C GLY A 477 24.94 -4.01 1.43
N LEU A 478 23.89 -4.84 1.30
CA LEU A 478 23.67 -6.09 2.04
C LEU A 478 24.44 -7.28 1.45
N ASP A 479 25.09 -7.13 0.29
CA ASP A 479 26.03 -8.11 -0.24
C ASP A 479 27.43 -7.84 0.33
N ILE A 480 27.76 -8.61 1.36
CA ILE A 480 29.04 -8.54 2.05
C ILE A 480 29.91 -9.67 1.52
N ASP A 481 31.05 -9.35 0.91
CA ASP A 481 32.06 -10.38 0.61
C ASP A 481 32.60 -10.96 1.93
N ALA A 482 32.36 -12.25 2.16
CA ALA A 482 32.70 -12.94 3.40
C ALA A 482 34.23 -13.01 3.64
N GLY A 483 35.04 -13.02 2.58
CA GLY A 483 36.51 -13.02 2.68
C GLY A 483 37.06 -11.65 3.06
N LEU A 484 36.52 -10.58 2.47
CA LEU A 484 36.89 -9.21 2.81
C LEU A 484 36.42 -8.85 4.24
N ALA A 485 35.22 -9.28 4.62
CA ALA A 485 34.68 -9.16 5.97
C ALA A 485 35.58 -9.81 7.04
N ALA A 486 36.04 -11.04 6.79
CA ALA A 486 36.94 -11.75 7.70
C ALA A 486 38.27 -11.01 7.92
N THR A 487 38.75 -10.31 6.88
CA THR A 487 40.01 -9.56 6.91
C THR A 487 39.91 -8.29 7.74
N VAL A 488 38.78 -7.55 7.65
CA VAL A 488 38.52 -6.35 8.45
C VAL A 488 38.28 -6.70 9.92
N VAL A 489 37.55 -7.78 10.19
CA VAL A 489 37.26 -8.30 11.54
C VAL A 489 38.51 -8.83 12.27
N ALA A 490 39.55 -9.24 11.52
CA ALA A 490 40.81 -9.68 12.11
C ALA A 490 41.73 -8.52 12.55
N ARG A 491 41.38 -7.26 12.26
CA ARG A 491 42.25 -6.12 12.59
C ARG A 491 42.25 -5.78 14.08
N PRO A 492 43.42 -5.51 14.69
CA PRO A 492 43.50 -5.04 16.08
C PRO A 492 42.75 -3.74 16.33
N SER A 493 42.76 -2.82 15.35
CA SER A 493 42.05 -1.53 15.40
C SER A 493 40.54 -1.68 15.47
N PHE A 494 39.96 -2.69 14.80
CA PHE A 494 38.55 -3.03 14.90
C PHE A 494 38.17 -3.46 16.32
N THR A 495 38.98 -4.36 16.90
CA THR A 495 38.79 -4.86 18.26
C THR A 495 38.92 -3.73 19.29
N ALA A 496 39.85 -2.80 19.08
CA ALA A 496 40.06 -1.63 19.92
C ALA A 496 38.91 -0.60 19.80
N ALA A 497 38.41 -0.33 18.59
CA ALA A 497 37.28 0.57 18.37
C ALA A 497 35.99 0.03 19.01
N LEU A 498 35.75 -1.28 18.90
CA LEU A 498 34.65 -1.97 19.58
C LEU A 498 34.83 -1.88 21.11
N ALA A 499 36.02 -2.14 21.62
CA ALA A 499 36.31 -2.04 23.05
C ALA A 499 36.13 -0.60 23.60
N ALA A 500 36.44 0.42 22.80
CA ALA A 500 36.22 1.83 23.15
C ALA A 500 34.73 2.21 23.12
N LEU A 501 33.96 1.73 22.14
CA LEU A 501 32.52 1.95 22.00
C LEU A 501 31.72 1.39 23.19
N PHE A 502 32.23 0.30 23.79
CA PHE A 502 31.62 -0.43 24.89
C PHE A 502 32.43 -0.35 26.19
N GLY A 503 33.38 0.58 26.26
CA GLY A 503 34.42 0.74 27.28
C GLY A 503 33.93 1.24 28.64
N GLY A 504 32.88 0.63 29.16
CA GLY A 504 32.32 0.89 30.49
C GLY A 504 31.19 -0.08 30.87
N THR A 505 30.59 -0.76 29.90
CA THR A 505 29.46 -1.66 30.14
C THR A 505 29.94 -3.08 30.44
N ARG A 506 29.78 -3.50 31.69
CA ARG A 506 29.99 -4.88 32.15
C ARG A 506 28.63 -5.54 32.35
N SER A 507 28.37 -6.63 31.62
CA SER A 507 27.23 -7.51 31.89
C SER A 507 27.79 -8.83 32.42
N GLY A 508 27.36 -9.25 33.61
CA GLY A 508 27.86 -10.48 34.24
C GLY A 508 29.37 -10.53 34.52
N GLY A 509 30.02 -9.37 34.71
CA GLY A 509 31.46 -9.30 35.05
C GLY A 509 32.43 -9.46 33.87
N ARG A 510 31.96 -9.61 32.63
CA ARG A 510 32.80 -9.66 31.42
C ARG A 510 32.66 -8.38 30.59
N SER A 511 33.72 -7.98 29.89
CA SER A 511 33.65 -6.90 28.90
C SER A 511 32.96 -7.40 27.63
N LEU A 512 32.22 -6.52 26.94
CA LEU A 512 31.54 -6.89 25.69
C LEU A 512 32.53 -7.38 24.62
N ALA A 513 33.76 -6.85 24.63
CA ALA A 513 34.84 -7.32 23.77
C ALA A 513 35.22 -8.80 24.02
N ALA A 514 35.27 -9.22 25.28
CA ALA A 514 35.55 -10.62 25.64
C ALA A 514 34.38 -11.55 25.23
N ALA A 515 33.14 -11.05 25.30
CA ALA A 515 31.95 -11.78 24.89
C ALA A 515 31.91 -12.06 23.38
N LEU A 516 32.25 -11.05 22.58
CA LEU A 516 32.32 -11.13 21.12
C LEU A 516 33.44 -12.08 20.65
N GLN A 517 34.59 -12.07 21.34
CA GLN A 517 35.66 -13.04 21.07
C GLN A 517 35.24 -14.47 21.41
N GLN A 518 34.48 -14.68 22.49
CA GLN A 518 33.99 -16.00 22.87
C GLN A 518 32.93 -16.53 21.88
N ALA A 519 31.99 -15.69 21.44
CA ALA A 519 30.97 -16.05 20.44
C ALA A 519 31.58 -16.35 19.05
N ARG A 520 32.74 -15.77 18.72
CA ARG A 520 33.51 -16.10 17.51
C ARG A 520 34.18 -17.48 17.59
N GLY A 521 34.52 -17.94 18.80
CA GLY A 521 35.19 -19.23 19.04
C GLY A 521 34.24 -20.38 19.41
N ALA A 522 32.94 -20.13 19.54
CA ALA A 522 31.95 -21.14 19.93
C ALA A 522 31.67 -22.13 18.80
N PRO A 523 31.48 -23.44 19.08
CA PRO A 523 31.04 -24.39 18.08
C PRO A 523 29.60 -24.10 17.62
N PRO A 524 29.21 -24.51 16.39
CA PRO A 524 27.85 -24.30 15.90
C PRO A 524 26.80 -24.93 16.84
N PRO A 525 25.64 -24.29 17.05
CA PRO A 525 25.09 -23.17 16.28
C PRO A 525 25.36 -21.77 16.87
N ASP A 526 26.17 -21.67 17.93
CA ASP A 526 26.43 -20.40 18.66
C ASP A 526 27.56 -19.56 18.03
N THR A 527 28.10 -19.99 16.89
CA THR A 527 29.17 -19.29 16.17
C THR A 527 28.61 -18.08 15.41
N LEU A 528 29.08 -16.88 15.74
CA LEU A 528 28.82 -15.71 14.90
C LEU A 528 29.62 -15.84 13.59
N ASP A 529 28.92 -15.96 12.46
CA ASP A 529 29.57 -16.00 11.16
C ASP A 529 30.26 -14.67 10.81
N ALA A 530 31.25 -14.74 9.91
CA ALA A 530 32.08 -13.59 9.55
C ALA A 530 31.24 -12.45 8.91
N SER A 531 30.20 -12.80 8.16
CA SER A 531 29.26 -11.84 7.54
C SER A 531 28.48 -11.04 8.58
N THR A 532 27.97 -11.70 9.61
CA THR A 532 27.21 -11.11 10.70
C THR A 532 28.10 -10.18 11.51
N LEU A 533 29.33 -10.60 11.81
CA LEU A 533 30.29 -9.80 12.57
C LEU A 533 30.74 -8.54 11.81
N ALA A 534 30.93 -8.64 10.48
CA ALA A 534 31.21 -7.49 9.64
C ALA A 534 30.00 -6.56 9.46
N GLY A 535 28.77 -7.09 9.47
CA GLY A 535 27.54 -6.31 9.53
C GLY A 535 27.45 -5.48 10.81
N ILE A 536 27.69 -6.11 11.97
CA ILE A 536 27.74 -5.47 13.29
C ILE A 536 28.82 -4.38 13.34
N GLY A 537 30.02 -4.71 12.86
CA GLY A 537 31.15 -3.78 12.81
C GLY A 537 30.86 -2.51 12.02
N ARG A 538 30.23 -2.64 10.84
CA ARG A 538 29.80 -1.48 10.05
C ARG A 538 28.71 -0.66 10.72
N GLY A 539 27.71 -1.31 11.32
CA GLY A 539 26.60 -0.63 11.99
C GLY A 539 27.04 0.19 13.21
N ALA A 540 27.98 -0.35 14.00
CA ALA A 540 28.51 0.30 15.18
C ALA A 540 29.40 1.51 14.86
N LEU A 541 30.08 1.55 13.72
CA LEU A 541 31.09 2.56 13.40
C LEU A 541 30.64 3.61 12.37
N ARG A 542 29.46 3.45 11.74
CA ARG A 542 28.90 4.46 10.82
C ARG A 542 28.34 5.66 11.57
N GLN A 543 29.17 6.68 11.77
CA GLN A 543 28.75 7.99 12.32
C GLN A 543 27.96 8.83 11.31
N THR A 544 28.30 8.75 10.03
CA THR A 544 27.64 9.52 8.96
C THR A 544 26.38 8.80 8.48
N PRO A 545 25.23 9.48 8.31
CA PRO A 545 24.10 8.88 7.61
C PRO A 545 24.57 8.43 6.21
N ALA A 546 24.07 7.29 5.74
CA ALA A 546 24.33 6.90 4.35
C ALA A 546 23.87 8.05 3.44
N PRO A 547 24.62 8.37 2.36
CA PRO A 547 24.16 9.35 1.41
C PRO A 547 22.76 8.93 0.92
N PRO A 548 21.82 9.89 0.75
CA PRO A 548 20.48 9.56 0.31
C PRO A 548 20.58 8.76 -0.98
N GLN A 549 19.94 7.59 -1.02
CA GLN A 549 19.89 6.80 -2.25
C GLN A 549 19.31 7.68 -3.36
N ALA A 550 20.04 7.80 -4.46
CA ALA A 550 19.59 8.59 -5.60
C ALA A 550 18.21 8.08 -6.04
N ALA A 551 17.24 9.00 -6.12
CA ALA A 551 15.90 8.69 -6.57
C ALA A 551 15.95 8.09 -7.98
N ARG A 552 15.50 6.84 -8.12
CA ARG A 552 15.37 6.19 -9.42
C ARG A 552 14.04 6.59 -10.03
N PHE A 553 14.09 7.33 -11.13
CA PHE A 553 12.91 7.75 -11.88
C PHE A 553 12.57 6.72 -12.95
N ALA A 554 11.28 6.52 -13.18
CA ALA A 554 10.82 5.67 -14.27
C ALA A 554 11.25 6.26 -15.62
N PRO A 555 11.63 5.41 -16.60
CA PRO A 555 12.02 5.90 -17.92
C PRO A 555 10.84 6.59 -18.59
N ARG A 556 11.13 7.73 -19.23
CA ARG A 556 10.17 8.43 -20.09
C ARG A 556 9.94 7.61 -21.36
N VAL A 557 8.70 7.57 -21.83
CA VAL A 557 8.32 6.93 -23.08
C VAL A 557 7.63 7.93 -24.00
N THR A 558 7.83 7.75 -25.29
CA THR A 558 7.19 8.52 -26.35
C THR A 558 6.04 7.74 -26.96
N ARG A 559 5.10 8.45 -27.61
CA ARG A 559 3.94 7.84 -28.26
C ARG A 559 4.31 6.89 -29.42
N ALA A 560 5.54 6.99 -29.93
CA ALA A 560 6.07 6.12 -30.97
C ALA A 560 6.58 4.78 -30.43
N GLU A 561 6.87 4.68 -29.14
CA GLU A 561 7.45 3.48 -28.51
C GLU A 561 6.40 2.54 -27.89
N VAL A 562 5.13 2.94 -27.91
CA VAL A 562 4.02 2.19 -27.30
C VAL A 562 3.03 1.67 -28.35
N VAL A 563 2.40 0.56 -28.02
CA VAL A 563 1.37 -0.12 -28.83
C VAL A 563 0.17 0.79 -29.07
N ARG A 564 -0.45 0.70 -30.26
CA ARG A 564 -1.60 1.52 -30.66
C ARG A 564 -2.89 0.68 -30.78
N PRO A 565 -3.99 1.05 -30.09
CA PRO A 565 -5.18 0.22 -29.87
C PRO A 565 -6.19 0.14 -31.03
#